data_AF-A0A1U7RZR2-F1
#
_entry.id   AF-A0A1U7RZR2-F1
#
_cell.length_a   1.000
_cell.length_b   1.000
_cell.length_c   1.000
_cell.angle_alpha   90.00
_cell.angle_beta   90.00
_cell.angle_gamma   90.00
#
_symmetry.space_group_name_H-M   'P 1'
#
loop_
_entity.id
_entity.type
_entity.pdbx_description
1 polymer ?
#
loop_
_entity_poly.entity_id
_entity_poly.type
_entity_poly.pdbx_seq_one_letter_code
_entity_poly.pdbx_strand_id
1 'polypeptide(L)'
;MSCPPGLQQDCERLLDDFQATDSIRFETFAQLWRQRRFYSIFHGKIRPLELNKFTKKALDLTRQYFLPPYTFQIRVGALYLLYGLYNTQLCQPKQKIRISLRDWPEVQKFQQDLVNAQHYDAAYVYRKLRLAKAFHFTAMPKLLSYRVKKRVEEPELKEEFRELSNRVSSVITSDTLEEFMNVHNHYQKMKCMISTDKSQPDKSLSLVKNDFVIGVKNIILEYQQWQQEKMNQLLTSKENEKLTEKPDEGNSQESEGSERASALAKIKQKSYATVAEVSKSRRHRQVKLESSESGSDQGKLASPKDKRNQKRPQPTRKRSSPASRGVIKKETISGNRKLSVIPEEDSSSEEEVPRPKRRRRR
;
A
#
# COMPACT_ATOMS: atom_id res chain seq x y z
N MET A 1 8.87 -9.87 -10.27
CA MET A 1 9.42 -10.00 -8.90
C MET A 1 8.21 -9.98 -7.99
N SER A 2 7.88 -11.05 -7.26
CA SER A 2 6.58 -11.12 -6.56
C SER A 2 6.47 -10.09 -5.43
N CYS A 3 5.24 -9.72 -5.07
CA CYS A 3 4.94 -8.84 -3.94
C CYS A 3 5.51 -9.45 -2.64
N PRO A 4 6.08 -8.66 -1.70
CA PRO A 4 6.43 -9.18 -0.39
C PRO A 4 5.18 -9.77 0.28
N PRO A 5 5.27 -10.95 0.92
CA PRO A 5 4.13 -11.56 1.59
C PRO A 5 3.49 -10.59 2.59
N GLY A 6 2.16 -10.51 2.61
CA GLY A 6 1.40 -9.66 3.53
C GLY A 6 1.34 -8.17 3.17
N LEU A 7 2.31 -7.62 2.43
CA LEU A 7 2.35 -6.17 2.12
C LEU A 7 1.08 -5.69 1.42
N GLN A 8 0.60 -6.47 0.45
CA GLN A 8 -0.61 -6.12 -0.28
C GLN A 8 -1.82 -6.13 0.64
N GLN A 9 -1.99 -7.20 1.40
CA GLN A 9 -3.07 -7.35 2.35
C GLN A 9 -3.06 -6.24 3.41
N ASP A 10 -1.90 -5.83 3.90
CA ASP A 10 -1.79 -4.77 4.91
C ASP A 10 -2.15 -3.39 4.33
N CYS A 11 -1.72 -3.11 3.08
CA CYS A 11 -2.15 -1.90 2.37
C CYS A 11 -3.66 -1.89 2.15
N GLU A 12 -4.22 -3.01 1.68
CA GLU A 12 -5.64 -3.15 1.37
C GLU A 12 -6.49 -3.05 2.63
N ARG A 13 -6.14 -3.74 3.72
CA ARG A 13 -6.83 -3.62 5.01
C ARG A 13 -6.87 -2.18 5.53
N LEU A 14 -5.77 -1.45 5.40
CA LEU A 14 -5.75 -0.03 5.81
C LEU A 14 -6.67 0.83 4.92
N LEU A 15 -6.73 0.54 3.62
CA LEU A 15 -7.63 1.23 2.69
C LEU A 15 -9.09 0.83 2.89
N ASP A 16 -9.38 -0.44 3.22
CA ASP A 16 -10.70 -0.95 3.56
C ASP A 16 -11.25 -0.26 4.81
N ASP A 17 -10.46 -0.21 5.89
CA ASP A 17 -10.84 0.52 7.10
C ASP A 17 -11.13 1.98 6.79
N PHE A 18 -10.26 2.62 6.00
CA PHE A 18 -10.43 4.02 5.63
C PHE A 18 -11.71 4.21 4.83
N GLN A 19 -11.99 3.32 3.88
CA GLN A 19 -13.24 3.31 3.13
C GLN A 19 -14.44 3.16 4.07
N ALA A 20 -14.38 2.25 5.04
CA ALA A 20 -15.44 1.99 6.00
C ALA A 20 -15.73 3.15 6.96
N THR A 21 -14.82 4.11 7.10
CA THR A 21 -15.08 5.34 7.88
C THR A 21 -15.95 6.36 7.15
N ASP A 22 -16.19 6.18 5.85
CA ASP A 22 -16.88 7.15 4.98
C ASP A 22 -16.30 8.58 5.06
N SER A 23 -15.03 8.68 5.48
CA SER A 23 -14.29 9.94 5.62
C SER A 23 -13.18 10.00 4.57
N ILE A 24 -12.93 11.22 4.11
CA ILE A 24 -11.85 11.55 3.16
C ILE A 24 -10.73 12.35 3.89
N ARG A 25 -10.90 12.60 5.20
CA ARG A 25 -10.01 13.46 5.98
C ARG A 25 -8.70 12.78 6.33
N PHE A 26 -7.60 13.54 6.25
CA PHE A 26 -6.27 13.07 6.63
C PHE A 26 -6.20 12.67 8.11
N GLU A 27 -6.93 13.36 8.98
CA GLU A 27 -6.96 13.04 10.41
C GLU A 27 -7.45 11.61 10.67
N THR A 28 -8.56 11.23 10.06
CA THR A 28 -9.14 9.88 10.14
C THR A 28 -8.13 8.84 9.64
N PHE A 29 -7.54 9.08 8.46
CA PHE A 29 -6.50 8.19 7.94
C PHE A 29 -5.29 8.07 8.88
N ALA A 30 -4.83 9.18 9.45
CA ALA A 30 -3.68 9.22 10.34
C ALA A 30 -3.94 8.47 11.66
N GLN A 31 -5.19 8.47 12.15
CA GLN A 31 -5.59 7.65 13.30
C GLN A 31 -5.50 6.16 12.96
N LEU A 32 -6.07 5.71 11.83
CA LEU A 32 -5.98 4.32 11.36
C LEU A 32 -4.53 3.88 11.16
N TRP A 33 -3.70 4.73 10.53
CA TRP A 33 -2.28 4.49 10.36
C TRP A 33 -1.55 4.20 11.68
N ARG A 34 -1.86 4.96 12.74
CA ARG A 34 -1.28 4.78 14.07
C ARG A 34 -1.83 3.53 14.77
N GLN A 35 -3.14 3.29 14.69
CA GLN A 35 -3.79 2.12 15.28
C GLN A 35 -3.22 0.82 14.71
N ARG A 36 -3.03 0.74 13.39
CA ARG A 36 -2.39 -0.40 12.72
C ARG A 36 -0.86 -0.42 12.85
N ARG A 37 -0.28 0.56 13.55
CA ARG A 37 1.18 0.74 13.67
C ARG A 37 1.91 0.72 12.34
N PHE A 38 1.29 1.21 11.27
CA PHE A 38 1.81 1.05 9.90
C PHE A 38 3.17 1.75 9.68
N TYR A 39 3.55 2.69 10.55
CA TYR A 39 4.91 3.25 10.59
C TYR A 39 6.01 2.20 10.82
N SER A 40 5.68 1.04 11.42
CA SER A 40 6.63 -0.04 11.65
C SER A 40 6.89 -0.90 10.41
N ILE A 41 6.28 -0.63 9.27
CA ILE A 41 6.38 -1.45 8.06
C ILE A 41 7.82 -1.63 7.53
N PHE A 42 8.70 -0.67 7.81
CA PHE A 42 10.12 -0.73 7.46
C PHE A 42 11.01 -1.24 8.60
N HIS A 43 10.44 -1.50 9.77
CA HIS A 43 11.17 -1.88 10.96
C HIS A 43 11.33 -3.40 11.00
N GLY A 44 12.58 -3.84 10.80
CA GLY A 44 12.98 -5.23 10.79
C GLY A 44 14.47 -5.32 10.42
N LYS A 45 15.10 -6.48 10.66
CA LYS A 45 16.49 -6.70 10.24
C LYS A 45 16.54 -6.98 8.74
N ILE A 46 16.40 -5.92 7.94
CA ILE A 46 16.40 -5.99 6.47
C ILE A 46 17.72 -5.43 5.94
N ARG A 47 18.37 -6.14 5.02
CA ARG A 47 19.59 -5.61 4.37
C ARG A 47 19.25 -4.36 3.56
N PRO A 48 20.14 -3.34 3.45
CA PRO A 48 19.82 -2.10 2.72
C PRO A 48 19.31 -2.30 1.29
N LEU A 49 19.86 -3.27 0.56
CA LEU A 49 19.40 -3.61 -0.80
C LEU A 49 17.98 -4.20 -0.82
N GLU A 50 17.63 -5.01 0.17
CA GLU A 50 16.30 -5.58 0.33
C GLU A 50 15.31 -4.52 0.77
N LEU A 51 15.71 -3.62 1.67
CA LEU A 51 14.91 -2.48 2.11
C LEU A 51 14.57 -1.56 0.93
N ASN A 52 15.55 -1.27 0.07
CA ASN A 52 15.32 -0.50 -1.17
C ASN A 52 14.34 -1.21 -2.10
N LYS A 53 14.47 -2.54 -2.28
CA LYS A 53 13.55 -3.33 -3.10
C LYS A 53 12.13 -3.34 -2.51
N PHE A 54 12.03 -3.53 -1.20
CA PHE A 54 10.77 -3.53 -0.46
C PHE A 54 10.06 -2.18 -0.59
N THR A 55 10.79 -1.09 -0.31
CA THR A 55 10.24 0.28 -0.38
C THR A 55 9.76 0.62 -1.79
N LYS A 56 10.53 0.27 -2.83
CA LYS A 56 10.07 0.43 -4.22
C LYS A 56 8.77 -0.32 -4.49
N LYS A 57 8.66 -1.57 -4.03
CA LYS A 57 7.43 -2.36 -4.20
C LYS A 57 6.25 -1.79 -3.43
N ALA A 58 6.46 -1.32 -2.20
CA ALA A 58 5.40 -0.68 -1.41
C ALA A 58 4.87 0.58 -2.11
N LEU A 59 5.77 1.46 -2.55
CA LEU A 59 5.38 2.65 -3.30
C LEU A 59 4.70 2.30 -4.64
N ASP A 60 5.23 1.33 -5.38
CA ASP A 60 4.66 0.89 -6.66
C ASP A 60 3.29 0.22 -6.50
N LEU A 61 3.07 -0.53 -5.41
CA LEU A 61 1.78 -1.13 -5.06
C LEU A 61 0.77 -0.03 -4.73
N THR A 62 1.06 0.84 -3.77
CA THR A 62 0.15 1.92 -3.37
C THR A 62 -0.15 2.88 -4.52
N ARG A 63 0.84 3.14 -5.39
CA ARG A 63 0.64 3.96 -6.60
C ARG A 63 -0.47 3.40 -7.49
N GLN A 64 -0.63 2.08 -7.56
CA GLN A 64 -1.70 1.50 -8.39
C GLN A 64 -3.07 1.91 -7.85
N TYR A 65 -3.28 1.91 -6.53
CA TYR A 65 -4.52 2.38 -5.89
C TYR A 65 -4.76 3.89 -6.01
N PHE A 66 -3.71 4.68 -6.22
CA PHE A 66 -3.80 6.13 -6.40
C PHE A 66 -4.34 6.55 -7.79
N LEU A 67 -4.19 5.68 -8.79
CA LEU A 67 -4.57 5.96 -10.18
C LEU A 67 -5.97 5.40 -10.50
N PRO A 68 -6.65 5.85 -11.57
CA PRO A 68 -7.87 5.20 -12.04
C PRO A 68 -7.66 3.69 -12.33
N PRO A 69 -8.69 2.84 -12.16
CA PRO A 69 -10.11 3.16 -12.01
C PRO A 69 -10.62 3.04 -10.56
N TYR A 70 -9.80 3.33 -9.54
CA TYR A 70 -10.24 3.24 -8.15
C TYR A 70 -11.13 4.41 -7.74
N THR A 71 -12.04 4.17 -6.78
CA THR A 71 -12.96 5.20 -6.28
C THR A 71 -12.19 6.40 -5.70
N PHE A 72 -12.83 7.57 -5.68
CA PHE A 72 -12.21 8.80 -5.20
C PHE A 72 -11.65 8.67 -3.77
N GLN A 73 -12.41 8.07 -2.84
CA GLN A 73 -11.97 7.85 -1.47
C GLN A 73 -10.74 6.93 -1.39
N ILE A 74 -10.71 5.82 -2.16
CA ILE A 74 -9.56 4.92 -2.20
C ILE A 74 -8.33 5.64 -2.77
N ARG A 75 -8.50 6.47 -3.81
CA ARG A 75 -7.39 7.25 -4.37
C ARG A 75 -6.84 8.27 -3.38
N VAL A 76 -7.70 8.90 -2.57
CA VAL A 76 -7.27 9.78 -1.46
C VAL A 76 -6.53 8.99 -0.38
N GLY A 77 -7.07 7.84 0.04
CA GLY A 77 -6.40 6.94 0.98
C GLY A 77 -5.03 6.48 0.49
N ALA A 78 -4.91 6.15 -0.80
CA ALA A 78 -3.66 5.78 -1.44
C ALA A 78 -2.67 6.95 -1.49
N LEU A 79 -3.13 8.19 -1.71
CA LEU A 79 -2.29 9.39 -1.61
C LEU A 79 -1.73 9.56 -0.18
N TYR A 80 -2.55 9.38 0.85
CA TYR A 80 -2.10 9.42 2.23
C TYR A 80 -1.14 8.28 2.57
N LEU A 81 -1.39 7.08 2.06
CA LEU A 81 -0.52 5.92 2.21
C LEU A 81 0.85 6.14 1.53
N LEU A 82 0.88 6.71 0.32
CA LEU A 82 2.11 7.13 -0.35
C LEU A 82 2.88 8.17 0.47
N TYR A 83 2.17 9.13 1.07
CA TYR A 83 2.77 10.13 1.95
C TYR A 83 3.37 9.52 3.20
N GLY A 84 2.66 8.60 3.86
CA GLY A 84 3.17 7.86 5.01
C GLY A 84 4.41 7.07 4.65
N LEU A 85 4.32 6.19 3.65
CA LEU A 85 5.42 5.33 3.20
C LEU A 85 6.67 6.13 2.79
N TYR A 86 6.50 7.22 2.05
CA TYR A 86 7.63 8.04 1.60
C TYR A 86 8.36 8.73 2.77
N ASN A 87 7.63 9.10 3.82
CA ASN A 87 8.21 9.80 4.96
C ASN A 87 8.78 8.86 6.02
N THR A 88 8.21 7.68 6.22
CA THR A 88 8.68 6.69 7.20
C THR A 88 9.72 5.71 6.68
N GLN A 89 9.99 5.69 5.36
CA GLN A 89 11.04 4.84 4.80
C GLN A 89 12.41 5.08 5.45
N LEU A 90 13.17 4.00 5.63
CA LEU A 90 14.52 4.03 6.19
C LEU A 90 15.62 4.02 5.11
N CYS A 91 15.25 4.15 3.83
CA CYS A 91 16.19 4.13 2.71
C CYS A 91 17.02 5.42 2.65
N GLN A 92 18.32 5.27 2.41
CA GLN A 92 19.23 6.37 2.09
C GLN A 92 19.99 6.07 0.78
N PRO A 93 19.81 6.86 -0.29
CA PRO A 93 18.83 7.94 -0.43
C PRO A 93 17.37 7.42 -0.43
N LYS A 94 16.41 8.31 -0.15
CA LYS A 94 14.97 7.98 -0.20
C LYS A 94 14.58 7.47 -1.59
N GLN A 95 13.85 6.36 -1.61
CA GLN A 95 13.19 5.87 -2.81
C GLN A 95 12.02 6.79 -3.18
N LYS A 96 11.88 7.05 -4.47
CA LYS A 96 10.89 7.95 -5.05
C LYS A 96 9.70 7.19 -5.60
N ILE A 97 8.54 7.86 -5.60
CA ILE A 97 7.29 7.36 -6.17
C ILE A 97 7.40 7.48 -7.69
N ARG A 98 7.43 6.36 -8.40
CA ARG A 98 7.51 6.35 -9.85
C ARG A 98 6.16 6.77 -10.44
N ILE A 99 6.11 7.74 -11.35
CA ILE A 99 4.88 8.10 -12.09
C ILE A 99 5.23 8.09 -13.57
N SER A 100 4.38 7.45 -14.39
CA SER A 100 4.57 7.45 -15.83
C SER A 100 4.09 8.77 -16.43
N LEU A 101 4.70 9.22 -17.52
CA LEU A 101 4.25 10.43 -18.23
C LEU A 101 2.82 10.30 -18.72
N ARG A 102 2.39 9.08 -19.11
CA ARG A 102 1.02 8.78 -19.51
C ARG A 102 0.01 8.99 -18.37
N ASP A 103 0.38 8.65 -17.14
CA ASP A 103 -0.51 8.74 -15.98
C ASP A 103 -0.56 10.17 -15.40
N TRP A 104 0.33 11.06 -15.82
CA TRP A 104 0.47 12.39 -15.23
C TRP A 104 -0.77 13.29 -15.38
N PRO A 105 -1.44 13.34 -16.56
CA PRO A 105 -2.68 14.10 -16.69
C PRO A 105 -3.76 13.67 -15.69
N GLU A 106 -3.88 12.36 -15.40
CA GLU A 106 -4.83 11.83 -14.40
C GLU A 106 -4.50 12.30 -12.99
N VAL A 107 -3.22 12.41 -12.66
CA VAL A 107 -2.75 12.94 -11.37
C VAL A 107 -3.05 14.44 -11.27
N GLN A 108 -2.89 15.21 -12.35
CA GLN A 108 -3.21 16.63 -12.37
C GLN A 108 -4.72 16.86 -12.25
N LYS A 109 -5.53 16.10 -12.99
CA LYS A 109 -6.99 16.14 -12.88
C LYS A 109 -7.43 15.83 -11.46
N PHE A 110 -6.91 14.77 -10.86
CA PHE A 110 -7.22 14.42 -9.47
C PHE A 110 -6.87 15.53 -8.48
N GLN A 111 -5.74 16.20 -8.64
CA GLN A 111 -5.40 17.35 -7.79
C GLN A 111 -6.39 18.51 -7.96
N GLN A 112 -6.86 18.76 -9.19
CA GLN A 112 -7.89 19.76 -9.43
C GLN A 112 -9.22 19.36 -8.77
N ASP A 113 -9.60 18.09 -8.89
CA ASP A 113 -10.80 17.54 -8.24
C ASP A 113 -10.75 17.71 -6.71
N LEU A 114 -9.60 17.46 -6.08
CA LEU A 114 -9.42 17.69 -4.64
C LEU A 114 -9.63 19.15 -4.24
N VAL A 115 -9.15 20.10 -5.05
CA VAL A 115 -9.31 21.53 -4.78
C VAL A 115 -10.74 21.97 -5.00
N ASN A 116 -11.37 21.53 -6.10
CA ASN A 116 -12.75 21.85 -6.42
C ASN A 116 -13.73 21.31 -5.36
N ALA A 117 -13.47 20.10 -4.87
CA ALA A 117 -14.23 19.49 -3.77
C ALA A 117 -13.82 19.99 -2.37
N GLN A 118 -12.93 20.99 -2.29
CA GLN A 118 -12.47 21.62 -1.04
C GLN A 118 -11.79 20.64 -0.04
N HIS A 119 -11.23 19.53 -0.52
CA HIS A 119 -10.43 18.61 0.28
C HIS A 119 -8.98 19.08 0.39
N TYR A 120 -8.80 20.22 1.06
CA TYR A 120 -7.52 20.93 1.12
C TYR A 120 -6.40 20.19 1.86
N ASP A 121 -6.74 19.31 2.80
CA ASP A 121 -5.79 18.44 3.49
C ASP A 121 -5.15 17.42 2.53
N ALA A 122 -5.95 16.77 1.69
CA ALA A 122 -5.46 15.90 0.62
C ALA A 122 -4.61 16.67 -0.40
N ALA A 123 -5.09 17.84 -0.84
CA ALA A 123 -4.34 18.71 -1.75
C ALA A 123 -3.00 19.16 -1.12
N TYR A 124 -2.99 19.44 0.19
CA TYR A 124 -1.80 19.79 0.95
C TYR A 124 -0.81 18.62 1.03
N VAL A 125 -1.28 17.40 1.28
CA VAL A 125 -0.43 16.19 1.27
C VAL A 125 0.23 15.99 -0.09
N TYR A 126 -0.53 16.11 -1.17
CA TYR A 126 0.02 16.07 -2.52
C TYR A 126 1.09 17.16 -2.74
N ARG A 127 0.79 18.40 -2.33
CA ARG A 127 1.75 19.52 -2.42
C ARG A 127 3.03 19.23 -1.63
N LYS A 128 2.93 18.64 -0.43
CA LYS A 128 4.09 18.24 0.39
C LYS A 128 4.96 17.21 -0.33
N LEU A 129 4.37 16.19 -0.95
CA LEU A 129 5.11 15.21 -1.75
C LEU A 129 5.85 15.86 -2.93
N ARG A 130 5.22 16.81 -3.62
CA ARG A 130 5.87 17.58 -4.70
C ARG A 130 7.06 18.40 -4.20
N LEU A 131 6.89 19.15 -3.12
CA LEU A 131 7.96 19.97 -2.52
C LEU A 131 9.14 19.12 -2.05
N ALA A 132 8.86 17.93 -1.51
CA ALA A 132 9.88 16.96 -1.12
C ALA A 132 10.57 16.27 -2.33
N LYS A 133 10.20 16.61 -3.57
CA LYS A 133 10.68 15.95 -4.80
C LYS A 133 10.51 14.42 -4.75
N ALA A 134 9.40 13.97 -4.15
CA ALA A 134 9.10 12.56 -3.92
C ALA A 134 8.78 11.79 -5.21
N PHE A 135 8.30 12.48 -6.24
CA PHE A 135 7.95 11.87 -7.52
C PHE A 135 9.17 11.71 -8.45
N HIS A 136 9.25 10.57 -9.11
CA HIS A 136 10.19 10.28 -10.19
C HIS A 136 9.39 10.06 -11.47
N PHE A 137 9.45 11.05 -12.37
CA PHE A 137 8.76 11.03 -13.66
C PHE A 137 9.49 10.13 -14.64
N THR A 138 8.74 9.24 -15.29
CA THR A 138 9.32 8.15 -16.08
C THR A 138 8.51 7.88 -17.33
N ALA A 139 9.13 7.35 -18.38
CA ALA A 139 8.41 6.99 -19.60
C ALA A 139 7.43 5.83 -19.38
N MET A 140 7.85 4.82 -18.60
CA MET A 140 7.08 3.60 -18.35
C MET A 140 6.80 3.41 -16.85
N PRO A 141 5.59 3.00 -16.45
CA PRO A 141 5.24 2.80 -15.04
C PRO A 141 6.08 1.69 -14.41
N LYS A 142 6.39 0.63 -15.16
CA LYS A 142 7.27 -0.46 -14.73
C LYS A 142 8.70 -0.19 -15.14
N LEU A 143 9.65 -0.61 -14.29
CA LEU A 143 11.06 -0.62 -14.65
C LEU A 143 11.32 -1.74 -15.67
N LEU A 144 11.75 -1.35 -16.87
CA LEU A 144 12.16 -2.29 -17.91
C LEU A 144 13.59 -2.76 -17.64
N SER A 145 13.82 -4.07 -17.64
CA SER A 145 15.16 -4.67 -17.55
C SER A 145 15.47 -5.45 -18.82
N TYR A 146 16.58 -5.10 -19.47
CA TYR A 146 17.09 -5.82 -20.63
C TYR A 146 17.50 -7.27 -20.23
N ARG A 147 17.13 -8.27 -21.04
CA ARG A 147 17.47 -9.70 -20.91
C ARG A 147 16.75 -10.55 -19.85
N VAL A 148 15.66 -10.09 -19.25
CA VAL A 148 14.86 -10.91 -18.33
C VAL A 148 13.45 -11.07 -18.88
N LYS A 149 13.19 -12.15 -19.62
CA LYS A 149 11.82 -12.62 -19.93
C LYS A 149 11.21 -13.28 -18.69
N LYS A 150 11.10 -12.54 -17.58
CA LYS A 150 10.37 -13.03 -16.41
C LYS A 150 8.94 -12.52 -16.54
N ARG A 151 7.97 -13.44 -16.67
CA ARG A 151 6.56 -13.10 -16.47
C ARG A 151 6.47 -12.47 -15.07
N VAL A 152 6.19 -11.19 -15.03
CA VAL A 152 5.92 -10.50 -13.77
C VAL A 152 4.44 -10.76 -13.53
N GLU A 153 4.14 -11.69 -12.62
CA GLU A 153 2.82 -11.78 -12.01
C GLU A 153 2.50 -10.39 -11.44
N GLU A 154 1.48 -9.76 -12.02
CA GLU A 154 0.92 -8.56 -11.43
C GLU A 154 0.16 -8.98 -10.18
N PRO A 155 0.27 -8.21 -9.08
CA PRO A 155 -0.63 -8.41 -7.96
C PRO A 155 -2.06 -8.22 -8.48
N GLU A 156 -2.92 -9.21 -8.26
CA GLU A 156 -4.36 -9.06 -8.45
C GLU A 156 -4.84 -8.06 -7.41
N LEU A 157 -5.05 -6.82 -7.84
CA LEU A 157 -5.49 -5.73 -6.96
C LEU A 157 -6.98 -5.88 -6.66
N LYS A 158 -7.39 -5.46 -5.46
CA LYS A 158 -8.76 -5.61 -4.97
C LYS A 158 -9.78 -4.95 -5.92
N GLU A 159 -10.63 -5.77 -6.55
CA GLU A 159 -11.64 -5.28 -7.49
C GLU A 159 -12.71 -4.41 -6.81
N GLU A 160 -12.99 -4.65 -5.54
CA GLU A 160 -13.99 -3.93 -4.73
C GLU A 160 -13.67 -2.44 -4.57
N PHE A 161 -12.41 -2.06 -4.75
CA PHE A 161 -11.98 -0.67 -4.72
C PHE A 161 -12.24 0.07 -6.02
N ARG A 162 -12.52 -0.65 -7.11
CA ARG A 162 -12.73 -0.03 -8.41
C ARG A 162 -14.08 0.67 -8.43
N GLU A 163 -14.09 1.84 -9.03
CA GLU A 163 -15.32 2.50 -9.45
C GLU A 163 -15.99 1.58 -10.48
N LEU A 164 -17.20 1.12 -10.17
CA LEU A 164 -17.98 0.29 -11.08
C LEU A 164 -18.20 1.11 -12.36
N SER A 165 -17.54 0.69 -13.42
CA SER A 165 -17.45 1.49 -14.63
C SER A 165 -18.76 1.41 -15.40
N ASN A 166 -19.48 2.53 -15.46
CA ASN A 166 -20.61 2.76 -16.38
C ASN A 166 -20.15 2.90 -17.84
N ARG A 167 -19.16 2.11 -18.29
CA ARG A 167 -18.67 2.14 -19.68
C ARG A 167 -19.80 1.91 -20.67
N VAL A 168 -20.76 1.04 -20.33
CA VAL A 168 -21.97 0.82 -21.14
C VAL A 168 -22.78 2.11 -21.27
N SER A 169 -23.03 2.82 -20.16
CA SER A 169 -23.74 4.11 -20.18
C SER A 169 -22.93 5.26 -20.80
N SER A 170 -21.60 5.13 -20.88
CA SER A 170 -20.74 6.09 -21.60
C SER A 170 -20.78 5.91 -23.12
N VAL A 171 -21.05 4.69 -23.59
CA VAL A 171 -21.12 4.37 -25.03
C VAL A 171 -22.53 4.58 -25.56
N ILE A 172 -23.55 4.24 -24.77
CA ILE A 172 -24.96 4.39 -25.15
C ILE A 172 -25.64 5.29 -24.11
N THR A 173 -25.79 6.56 -24.46
CA THR A 173 -26.55 7.55 -23.70
C THR A 173 -28.03 7.48 -24.04
N SER A 174 -28.88 8.08 -23.20
CA SER A 174 -30.32 8.22 -23.50
C SER A 174 -30.55 8.84 -24.87
N ASP A 175 -29.80 9.88 -25.20
CA ASP A 175 -29.90 10.60 -26.47
C ASP A 175 -29.58 9.69 -27.67
N THR A 176 -28.50 8.89 -27.58
CA THR A 176 -28.16 7.94 -28.66
C THR A 176 -29.23 6.85 -28.83
N LEU A 177 -29.90 6.44 -27.75
CA LEU A 177 -30.96 5.43 -27.80
C LEU A 177 -32.25 6.01 -28.41
N GLU A 178 -32.52 7.28 -28.13
CA GLU A 178 -33.60 8.03 -28.78
C GLU A 178 -33.33 8.19 -30.29
N GLU A 179 -32.11 8.57 -30.67
CA GLU A 179 -31.70 8.63 -32.07
C GLU A 179 -31.86 7.27 -32.77
N PHE A 180 -31.44 6.18 -32.14
CA PHE A 180 -31.66 4.84 -32.68
C PHE A 180 -33.15 4.52 -32.87
N MET A 181 -33.99 4.89 -31.90
CA MET A 181 -35.44 4.68 -32.02
C MET A 181 -36.02 5.48 -33.19
N ASN A 182 -35.58 6.72 -33.37
CA ASN A 182 -36.04 7.59 -34.46
C ASN A 182 -35.62 7.04 -35.83
N VAL A 183 -34.37 6.63 -35.99
CA VAL A 183 -33.86 6.01 -37.23
C VAL A 183 -34.58 4.70 -37.53
N HIS A 184 -34.78 3.84 -36.51
CA HIS A 184 -35.50 2.57 -36.67
C HIS A 184 -36.96 2.77 -37.06
N ASN A 185 -37.65 3.71 -36.42
CA ASN A 185 -39.04 4.06 -36.77
C ASN A 185 -39.14 4.61 -38.20
N HIS A 186 -38.19 5.43 -38.62
CA HIS A 186 -38.13 5.94 -39.99
C HIS A 186 -37.89 4.81 -41.00
N TYR A 187 -36.95 3.91 -40.72
CA TYR A 187 -36.67 2.72 -41.51
C TYR A 187 -37.93 1.85 -41.67
N GLN A 188 -38.66 1.58 -40.58
CA GLN A 188 -39.90 0.78 -40.63
C GLN A 188 -40.99 1.47 -41.47
N LYS A 189 -41.18 2.79 -41.30
CA LYS A 189 -42.12 3.57 -42.12
C LYS A 189 -41.77 3.48 -43.61
N MET A 190 -40.49 3.66 -43.95
CA MET A 190 -40.02 3.59 -45.33
C MET A 190 -40.18 2.20 -45.93
N LYS A 191 -39.92 1.16 -45.14
CA LYS A 191 -40.15 -0.23 -45.54
C LYS A 191 -41.61 -0.52 -45.88
N CYS A 192 -42.55 0.02 -45.12
CA CYS A 192 -43.98 -0.08 -45.44
C CYS A 192 -44.34 0.69 -46.72
N MET A 193 -43.77 1.89 -46.94
CA MET A 193 -44.05 2.70 -48.14
C MET A 193 -43.57 2.06 -49.44
N ILE A 194 -42.46 1.31 -49.41
CA ILE A 194 -41.87 0.65 -50.59
C ILE A 194 -42.54 -0.71 -50.87
N SER A 195 -43.21 -1.29 -49.87
CA SER A 195 -43.92 -2.56 -50.02
C SER A 195 -45.15 -2.43 -50.93
N THR A 196 -45.42 -3.46 -51.73
CA THR A 196 -46.54 -3.52 -52.67
C THR A 196 -47.90 -3.32 -51.99
N ASP A 197 -48.05 -3.77 -50.74
CA ASP A 197 -49.29 -3.71 -49.97
C ASP A 197 -49.44 -2.42 -49.15
N LYS A 198 -48.45 -1.51 -49.18
CA LYS A 198 -48.34 -0.20 -48.46
C LYS A 198 -48.58 -0.20 -46.94
N SER A 199 -49.06 -1.30 -46.38
CA SER A 199 -49.55 -1.48 -45.02
C SER A 199 -48.73 -2.51 -44.24
N GLN A 200 -48.07 -3.44 -44.95
CA GLN A 200 -47.22 -4.47 -44.37
C GLN A 200 -45.82 -4.43 -45.00
N PRO A 201 -44.76 -4.47 -44.18
CA PRO A 201 -43.39 -4.46 -44.69
C PRO A 201 -43.04 -5.80 -45.36
N ASP A 202 -42.45 -5.77 -46.56
CA ASP A 202 -41.99 -6.98 -47.24
C ASP A 202 -40.91 -7.69 -46.39
N LYS A 203 -41.00 -9.01 -46.27
CA LYS A 203 -40.03 -9.86 -45.55
C LYS A 203 -38.64 -9.77 -46.20
N SER A 204 -38.59 -9.57 -47.52
CA SER A 204 -37.33 -9.43 -48.28
C SER A 204 -36.50 -8.21 -47.84
N LEU A 205 -37.15 -7.16 -47.33
CA LEU A 205 -36.53 -5.91 -46.91
C LEU A 205 -36.15 -5.92 -45.42
N SER A 206 -36.21 -7.05 -44.73
CA SER A 206 -36.01 -7.12 -43.27
C SER A 206 -34.55 -7.35 -42.86
N LEU A 207 -33.71 -6.33 -42.98
CA LEU A 207 -32.29 -6.41 -42.59
C LEU A 207 -32.05 -6.31 -41.07
N VAL A 208 -32.91 -5.56 -40.38
CA VAL A 208 -32.81 -5.32 -38.93
C VAL A 208 -34.04 -5.89 -38.23
N LYS A 209 -33.86 -6.49 -37.05
CA LYS A 209 -34.96 -7.01 -36.23
C LYS A 209 -35.85 -5.87 -35.74
N ASN A 210 -37.16 -6.08 -35.73
CA ASN A 210 -38.14 -5.06 -35.34
C ASN A 210 -37.98 -4.59 -33.88
N ASP A 211 -37.48 -5.47 -33.01
CA ASP A 211 -37.26 -5.25 -31.59
C ASP A 211 -35.82 -4.82 -31.27
N PHE A 212 -34.98 -4.53 -32.28
CA PHE A 212 -33.55 -4.25 -32.08
C PHE A 212 -33.29 -3.18 -31.02
N VAL A 213 -33.93 -2.02 -31.13
CA VAL A 213 -33.73 -0.90 -30.19
C VAL A 213 -34.21 -1.26 -28.77
N ILE A 214 -35.30 -2.03 -28.68
CA ILE A 214 -35.82 -2.54 -27.40
C ILE A 214 -34.86 -3.56 -26.80
N GLY A 215 -34.29 -4.45 -27.62
CA GLY A 215 -33.29 -5.44 -27.21
C GLY A 215 -32.02 -4.77 -26.68
N VAL A 216 -31.51 -3.74 -27.38
CA VAL A 216 -30.37 -2.94 -26.90
C VAL A 216 -30.70 -2.26 -25.57
N LYS A 217 -31.89 -1.65 -25.44
CA LYS A 217 -32.35 -1.05 -24.19
C LYS A 217 -32.40 -2.08 -23.05
N ASN A 218 -32.92 -3.28 -23.30
CA ASN A 218 -33.02 -4.33 -22.29
C ASN A 218 -31.63 -4.81 -21.85
N ILE A 219 -30.68 -5.01 -22.78
CA ILE A 219 -29.30 -5.39 -22.45
C ILE A 219 -28.63 -4.32 -21.55
N ILE A 220 -28.89 -3.03 -21.82
CA ILE A 220 -28.36 -1.94 -21.00
C ILE A 220 -28.98 -1.98 -19.60
N LEU A 221 -30.30 -2.17 -19.50
CA LEU A 221 -31.00 -2.28 -18.22
C LEU A 221 -30.54 -3.50 -17.41
N GLU A 222 -30.37 -4.66 -18.06
CA GLU A 222 -29.83 -5.88 -17.45
C GLU A 222 -28.41 -5.63 -16.93
N TYR A 223 -27.56 -4.95 -17.70
CA TYR A 223 -26.22 -4.59 -17.24
C TYR A 223 -26.25 -3.64 -16.04
N GLN A 224 -27.12 -2.62 -16.06
CA GLN A 224 -27.28 -1.69 -14.94
C GLN A 224 -27.81 -2.39 -13.68
N GLN A 225 -28.77 -3.29 -13.82
CA GLN A 225 -29.28 -4.11 -12.73
C GLN A 225 -28.18 -5.00 -12.15
N TRP A 226 -27.44 -5.71 -13.01
CA TRP A 226 -26.30 -6.52 -12.58
C TRP A 226 -25.23 -5.69 -11.85
N GLN A 227 -24.93 -4.48 -12.33
CA GLN A 227 -24.02 -3.55 -11.64
C GLN A 227 -24.54 -3.19 -10.24
N GLN A 228 -25.84 -2.92 -10.12
CA GLN A 228 -26.48 -2.54 -8.87
C GLN A 228 -26.55 -3.71 -7.88
N GLU A 229 -26.85 -4.91 -8.36
CA GLU A 229 -26.80 -6.15 -7.58
C GLU A 229 -25.38 -6.44 -7.09
N LYS A 230 -24.36 -6.29 -7.95
CA LYS A 230 -22.96 -6.44 -7.56
C LYS A 230 -22.58 -5.43 -6.46
N MET A 231 -23.02 -4.18 -6.57
CA MET A 231 -22.85 -3.16 -5.53
C MET A 231 -23.51 -3.57 -4.21
N ASN A 232 -24.75 -4.04 -4.25
CA ASN A 232 -25.48 -4.49 -3.06
C ASN A 232 -24.83 -5.73 -2.42
N GLN A 233 -24.28 -6.65 -3.21
CA GLN A 233 -23.51 -7.79 -2.70
C GLN A 233 -22.22 -7.36 -1.99
N LEU A 234 -21.51 -6.35 -2.51
CA LEU A 234 -20.33 -5.79 -1.87
C LEU A 234 -20.68 -5.08 -0.55
N LEU A 235 -21.83 -4.40 -0.48
CA LEU A 235 -22.29 -3.74 0.74
C LEU A 235 -22.75 -4.75 1.80
N THR A 236 -23.51 -5.77 1.40
CA THR A 236 -24.01 -6.82 2.32
C THR A 236 -22.89 -7.75 2.81
N SER A 237 -21.87 -8.04 2.00
CA SER A 237 -20.67 -8.77 2.45
C SER A 237 -19.94 -8.02 3.56
N LYS A 238 -19.84 -6.68 3.47
CA LYS A 238 -19.26 -5.83 4.51
C LYS A 238 -20.10 -5.75 5.79
N GLU A 239 -21.42 -5.84 5.69
CA GLU A 239 -22.30 -5.91 6.88
C GLU A 239 -22.22 -7.28 7.57
N ASN A 240 -22.12 -8.36 6.80
CA ASN A 240 -21.98 -9.72 7.34
C ASN A 240 -20.60 -9.97 7.97
N GLU A 241 -19.52 -9.40 7.41
CA GLU A 241 -18.20 -9.40 8.06
C GLU A 241 -18.19 -8.57 9.36
N LYS A 242 -18.91 -7.44 9.41
CA LYS A 242 -19.06 -6.64 10.64
C LYS A 242 -19.92 -7.33 11.69
N LEU A 243 -20.88 -8.18 11.30
CA LEU A 243 -21.70 -8.96 12.24
C LEU A 243 -21.02 -10.24 12.75
N THR A 244 -19.95 -10.72 12.10
CA THR A 244 -19.24 -11.94 12.50
C THR A 244 -18.09 -11.71 13.48
N GLU A 245 -17.76 -10.47 13.84
CA GLU A 245 -16.86 -10.15 14.96
C GLU A 245 -17.61 -10.04 16.32
N LYS A 246 -18.40 -11.06 16.67
CA LYS A 246 -18.66 -11.47 18.06
C LYS A 246 -18.71 -12.99 18.14
N PRO A 247 -18.10 -13.61 19.15
CA PRO A 247 -17.68 -15.01 19.07
C PRO A 247 -18.85 -15.93 19.42
N ASP A 248 -19.05 -16.96 18.60
CA ASP A 248 -19.62 -18.22 19.09
C ASP A 248 -19.07 -19.41 18.29
N GLU A 249 -19.06 -20.55 18.95
CA GLU A 249 -18.10 -21.66 18.93
C GLU A 249 -17.93 -22.54 17.67
N GLY A 250 -16.72 -23.13 17.60
CA GLY A 250 -16.43 -24.46 17.04
C GLY A 250 -15.69 -24.46 15.68
N ASN A 251 -14.55 -25.12 15.45
CA ASN A 251 -13.81 -26.15 16.19
C ASN A 251 -12.37 -26.22 15.63
N SER A 252 -11.47 -26.82 16.42
CA SER A 252 -10.18 -27.45 16.05
C SER A 252 -8.95 -26.58 15.77
N GLN A 253 -8.21 -26.21 16.85
CA GLN A 253 -6.75 -26.47 17.02
C GLN A 253 -6.10 -25.97 18.34
N GLU A 254 -6.87 -25.69 19.41
CA GLU A 254 -6.31 -25.20 20.69
C GLU A 254 -6.59 -26.12 21.91
N SER A 255 -6.23 -27.42 21.88
CA SER A 255 -6.52 -28.30 23.03
C SER A 255 -5.42 -28.34 24.11
N GLU A 256 -4.14 -28.21 23.77
CA GLU A 256 -3.09 -28.56 24.75
C GLU A 256 -2.79 -27.47 25.81
N GLY A 257 -2.96 -26.19 25.46
CA GLY A 257 -2.69 -25.07 26.39
C GLY A 257 -3.79 -24.89 27.44
N SER A 258 -5.05 -25.06 27.04
CA SER A 258 -6.23 -24.86 27.88
C SER A 258 -6.40 -25.99 28.91
N GLU A 259 -6.14 -27.24 28.50
CA GLU A 259 -6.19 -28.38 29.41
C GLU A 259 -5.19 -28.25 30.56
N ARG A 260 -3.95 -27.84 30.26
CA ARG A 260 -2.91 -27.63 31.28
C ARG A 260 -3.28 -26.52 32.26
N ALA A 261 -3.84 -25.42 31.77
CA ALA A 261 -4.31 -24.32 32.62
C ALA A 261 -5.49 -24.76 33.51
N SER A 262 -6.43 -25.54 32.97
CA SER A 262 -7.56 -26.08 33.73
C SER A 262 -7.13 -27.11 34.78
N ALA A 263 -6.13 -27.94 34.47
CA ALA A 263 -5.55 -28.90 35.41
C ALA A 263 -4.83 -28.19 36.55
N LEU A 264 -4.04 -27.14 36.25
CA LEU A 264 -3.40 -26.31 37.27
C LEU A 264 -4.42 -25.58 38.17
N ALA A 265 -5.53 -25.09 37.60
CA ALA A 265 -6.61 -24.48 38.36
C ALA A 265 -7.30 -25.50 39.29
N LYS A 266 -7.58 -26.72 38.81
CA LYS A 266 -8.14 -27.82 39.62
C LYS A 266 -7.18 -28.26 40.73
N ILE A 267 -5.88 -28.29 40.48
CA ILE A 267 -4.86 -28.59 41.51
C ILE A 267 -4.83 -27.49 42.57
N LYS A 268 -4.88 -26.21 42.17
CA LYS A 268 -4.96 -25.07 43.09
C LYS A 268 -6.23 -25.13 43.93
N GLN A 269 -7.38 -25.35 43.31
CA GLN A 269 -8.65 -25.44 44.01
C GLN A 269 -8.66 -26.58 45.04
N LYS A 270 -8.12 -27.76 44.69
CA LYS A 270 -8.00 -28.89 45.63
C LYS A 270 -7.04 -28.63 46.78
N SER A 271 -5.95 -27.90 46.56
CA SER A 271 -4.96 -27.58 47.60
C SER A 271 -5.42 -26.49 48.58
N TYR A 272 -6.35 -25.63 48.17
CA TYR A 272 -6.96 -24.61 49.05
C TYR A 272 -8.35 -25.00 49.58
N ALA A 273 -8.95 -26.12 49.13
CA ALA A 273 -10.26 -26.58 49.62
C ALA A 273 -10.20 -27.25 50.99
N THR A 274 -9.06 -27.80 51.41
CA THR A 274 -8.86 -28.31 52.78
C THR A 274 -8.25 -27.23 53.67
N VAL A 275 -9.05 -26.22 53.99
CA VAL A 275 -8.80 -25.41 55.19
C VAL A 275 -9.44 -26.16 56.34
N ALA A 276 -8.62 -26.88 57.11
CA ALA A 276 -9.04 -27.39 58.40
C ALA A 276 -9.35 -26.20 59.32
N GLU A 277 -10.56 -26.14 59.84
CA GLU A 277 -10.94 -25.21 60.91
C GLU A 277 -10.07 -25.49 62.14
N VAL A 278 -9.06 -24.66 62.36
CA VAL A 278 -8.33 -24.64 63.64
C VAL A 278 -8.92 -23.53 64.50
N SER A 279 -9.30 -23.96 65.70
CA SER A 279 -10.03 -23.24 66.73
C SER A 279 -9.34 -21.95 67.18
N LYS A 280 -10.11 -20.87 67.33
CA LYS A 280 -9.69 -19.61 67.95
C LYS A 280 -9.56 -19.80 69.47
N SER A 281 -8.33 -19.72 70.04
CA SER A 281 -8.14 -19.35 71.45
C SER A 281 -6.70 -18.98 71.82
N ARG A 282 -6.60 -17.97 72.71
CA ARG A 282 -5.47 -17.55 73.59
C ARG A 282 -4.35 -16.61 73.07
N ARG A 283 -4.64 -15.31 73.27
CA ARG A 283 -3.90 -14.23 73.99
C ARG A 283 -2.38 -14.32 74.26
N HIS A 284 -1.80 -13.09 74.29
CA HIS A 284 -0.47 -12.60 74.70
C HIS A 284 0.58 -12.63 73.58
N ARG A 285 1.31 -11.54 73.24
CA ARG A 285 1.83 -10.44 74.06
C ARG A 285 2.15 -9.20 73.19
N GLN A 286 2.05 -8.04 73.83
CA GLN A 286 2.27 -6.66 73.42
C GLN A 286 3.64 -6.35 72.75
N VAL A 287 3.67 -5.54 71.67
CA VAL A 287 3.89 -4.06 71.60
C VAL A 287 5.34 -3.62 71.87
N LYS A 288 6.00 -3.00 70.88
CA LYS A 288 6.33 -1.55 70.91
C LYS A 288 6.82 -1.06 69.54
N LEU A 289 6.02 -0.19 68.93
CA LEU A 289 6.41 0.82 67.95
C LEU A 289 6.64 2.09 68.75
N GLU A 290 7.81 2.72 68.63
CA GLU A 290 8.01 4.11 69.00
C GLU A 290 8.77 4.82 67.90
N SER A 291 8.39 6.09 67.76
CA SER A 291 8.44 6.90 66.56
C SER A 291 9.68 7.79 66.49
N SER A 292 9.93 8.23 65.26
CA SER A 292 10.65 9.42 64.80
C SER A 292 11.15 10.43 65.83
N GLU A 293 12.41 10.85 65.68
CA GLU A 293 12.78 12.25 65.81
C GLU A 293 13.93 12.65 64.87
N SER A 294 13.83 13.90 64.43
CA SER A 294 14.60 14.60 63.40
C SER A 294 15.85 15.24 63.99
N GLY A 295 16.91 15.43 63.20
CA GLY A 295 18.03 16.29 63.64
C GLY A 295 19.31 16.15 62.84
N SER A 296 19.82 17.28 62.39
CA SER A 296 20.88 17.52 61.40
C SER A 296 22.33 17.35 61.88
N ASP A 297 23.20 17.26 60.86
CA ASP A 297 24.47 18.00 60.67
C ASP A 297 25.86 17.32 60.83
N GLN A 298 26.59 17.40 59.70
CA GLN A 298 28.02 17.62 59.47
C GLN A 298 29.09 16.65 60.02
N GLY A 299 29.96 16.18 59.13
CA GLY A 299 31.27 15.65 59.52
C GLY A 299 32.03 14.92 58.41
N LYS A 300 33.08 15.54 57.91
CA LYS A 300 34.02 15.05 56.90
C LYS A 300 34.96 13.94 57.41
N LEU A 301 35.48 13.18 56.44
CA LEU A 301 36.81 12.53 56.32
C LEU A 301 37.03 11.06 56.74
N ALA A 302 37.76 10.42 55.81
CA ALA A 302 38.78 9.38 55.97
C ALA A 302 38.35 7.90 55.99
N SER A 303 38.59 7.26 54.83
CA SER A 303 38.90 5.83 54.69
C SER A 303 40.18 5.44 55.47
N PRO A 304 40.33 4.15 55.79
CA PRO A 304 41.52 3.44 55.29
C PRO A 304 41.21 2.10 54.61
N LYS A 305 42.15 1.75 53.72
CA LYS A 305 42.25 0.55 52.90
C LYS A 305 43.03 -0.54 53.65
N ASP A 306 42.71 -1.81 53.37
CA ASP A 306 43.65 -2.94 53.30
C ASP A 306 43.18 -3.85 52.14
N LYS A 307 43.91 -4.16 51.05
CA LYS A 307 45.27 -4.67 50.74
C LYS A 307 45.51 -6.17 51.03
N ARG A 308 45.49 -7.00 49.97
CA ARG A 308 46.58 -7.92 49.49
C ARG A 308 46.04 -8.78 48.31
N ASN A 309 46.60 -8.69 47.08
CA ASN A 309 47.80 -9.36 46.49
C ASN A 309 47.68 -10.90 46.44
N GLN A 310 48.07 -11.68 45.42
CA GLN A 310 48.74 -11.60 44.09
C GLN A 310 48.53 -13.02 43.46
N LYS A 311 48.55 -13.27 42.14
CA LYS A 311 49.75 -13.58 41.34
C LYS A 311 49.38 -13.86 39.86
N ARG A 312 50.32 -13.50 38.98
CA ARG A 312 50.42 -13.80 37.53
C ARG A 312 51.39 -14.98 37.29
N PRO A 313 51.45 -15.54 36.06
CA PRO A 313 52.62 -15.29 35.20
C PRO A 313 52.32 -15.07 33.69
N GLN A 314 53.31 -14.60 32.92
CA GLN A 314 53.31 -14.28 31.47
C GLN A 314 53.69 -15.48 30.56
N PRO A 315 53.80 -15.31 29.21
CA PRO A 315 55.12 -14.94 28.62
C PRO A 315 55.16 -14.04 27.34
N THR A 316 56.23 -13.24 27.28
CA THR A 316 57.23 -12.90 26.21
C THR A 316 56.93 -12.32 24.80
N ARG A 317 57.81 -11.34 24.46
CA ARG A 317 58.04 -10.56 23.22
C ARG A 317 58.74 -11.33 22.09
N LYS A 318 58.63 -10.83 20.85
CA LYS A 318 59.78 -10.52 19.96
C LYS A 318 59.46 -9.37 18.97
N ARG A 319 60.47 -8.52 18.74
CA ARG A 319 60.54 -7.33 17.86
C ARG A 319 61.19 -7.70 16.53
N SER A 320 60.87 -7.00 15.44
CA SER A 320 61.85 -6.27 14.61
C SER A 320 61.17 -5.56 13.42
N SER A 321 61.66 -4.35 13.14
CA SER A 321 61.55 -3.58 11.90
C SER A 321 62.99 -3.30 11.43
N PRO A 322 63.26 -2.83 10.18
CA PRO A 322 63.26 -1.38 9.93
C PRO A 322 62.89 -0.93 8.49
N ALA A 323 62.88 0.40 8.34
CA ALA A 323 62.41 1.33 7.30
C ALA A 323 62.98 1.23 5.87
N SER A 324 62.29 1.86 4.90
CA SER A 324 62.86 2.94 4.06
C SER A 324 61.83 3.82 3.31
N ARG A 325 62.06 5.14 3.41
CA ARG A 325 61.85 6.31 2.52
C ARG A 325 60.80 6.31 1.37
N GLY A 326 59.82 7.22 1.51
CA GLY A 326 59.67 8.49 0.77
C GLY A 326 59.37 8.51 -0.75
N VAL A 327 58.33 9.25 -1.16
CA VAL A 327 58.37 10.40 -2.12
C VAL A 327 56.96 11.01 -2.26
N ILE A 328 56.91 12.34 -2.25
CA ILE A 328 55.77 13.24 -2.47
C ILE A 328 55.55 13.46 -3.97
N LYS A 329 54.29 13.52 -4.45
CA LYS A 329 53.90 14.39 -5.57
C LYS A 329 52.50 15.00 -5.35
N LYS A 330 52.45 16.34 -5.50
CA LYS A 330 51.29 17.22 -5.61
C LYS A 330 50.70 17.16 -7.04
N GLU A 331 49.58 17.89 -7.19
CA GLU A 331 49.00 18.50 -8.42
C GLU A 331 47.83 17.73 -9.08
N THR A 332 46.75 18.31 -9.62
CA THR A 332 46.15 19.68 -9.64
C THR A 332 44.71 19.52 -10.18
N ILE A 333 43.88 20.50 -9.84
CA ILE A 333 42.52 20.88 -10.31
C ILE A 333 42.27 20.71 -11.82
N SER A 334 41.04 20.29 -12.18
CA SER A 334 40.24 20.65 -13.37
C SER A 334 39.14 19.58 -13.56
N GLY A 335 37.87 19.82 -13.85
CA GLY A 335 37.15 20.97 -14.36
C GLY A 335 35.76 20.48 -14.77
N ASN A 336 34.77 21.36 -14.64
CA ASN A 336 33.35 21.15 -14.92
C ASN A 336 33.06 20.49 -16.28
N ARG A 337 32.09 19.56 -16.32
CA ARG A 337 31.38 19.20 -17.57
C ARG A 337 29.95 19.73 -17.53
N LYS A 338 29.75 20.84 -18.22
CA LYS A 338 28.44 21.36 -18.64
C LYS A 338 27.87 20.51 -19.77
N LEU A 339 26.54 20.44 -19.83
CA LEU A 339 25.73 19.80 -20.86
C LEU A 339 26.02 20.39 -22.25
N SER A 340 26.04 19.52 -23.26
CA SER A 340 25.99 19.92 -24.67
C SER A 340 24.53 19.95 -25.14
N VAL A 341 24.17 21.08 -25.74
CA VAL A 341 22.93 21.36 -26.48
C VAL A 341 23.05 20.72 -27.88
N ILE A 342 21.97 20.12 -28.38
CA ILE A 342 21.84 19.62 -29.75
C ILE A 342 20.84 20.54 -30.47
N PRO A 343 21.17 21.12 -31.64
CA PRO A 343 20.21 21.83 -32.47
C PRO A 343 19.40 20.84 -33.32
N GLU A 344 18.14 21.22 -33.59
CA GLU A 344 17.24 20.52 -34.49
C GLU A 344 17.60 20.79 -35.95
N GLU A 345 17.55 19.77 -36.80
CA GLU A 345 17.20 19.90 -38.23
C GLU A 345 16.41 18.66 -38.68
N ASP A 346 15.32 18.94 -39.40
CA ASP A 346 14.40 18.02 -40.08
C ASP A 346 14.97 17.48 -41.40
N SER A 347 14.31 16.43 -41.92
CA SER A 347 14.28 15.94 -43.33
C SER A 347 15.09 14.69 -43.71
N SER A 348 14.40 13.54 -43.65
CA SER A 348 14.21 12.53 -44.72
C SER A 348 15.31 12.28 -45.77
N SER A 349 15.90 11.07 -45.77
CA SER A 349 15.76 10.07 -46.86
C SER A 349 16.54 8.78 -46.55
N GLU A 350 16.01 7.66 -47.04
CA GLU A 350 16.49 6.28 -46.91
C GLU A 350 17.88 6.06 -47.54
N GLU A 351 18.76 5.32 -46.86
CA GLU A 351 19.68 4.36 -47.51
C GLU A 351 20.28 3.39 -46.48
N GLU A 352 20.19 2.10 -46.80
CA GLU A 352 20.60 0.96 -45.97
C GLU A 352 22.10 0.66 -46.17
N VAL A 353 22.91 0.77 -45.12
CA VAL A 353 24.37 0.45 -45.18
C VAL A 353 24.72 -0.71 -44.22
N PRO A 354 25.53 -1.71 -44.62
CA PRO A 354 25.68 -2.97 -43.89
C PRO A 354 26.66 -2.89 -42.69
N ARG A 355 26.36 -3.63 -41.62
CA ARG A 355 27.18 -3.72 -40.41
C ARG A 355 28.42 -4.63 -40.56
N PRO A 356 29.59 -4.28 -39.98
CA PRO A 356 30.78 -5.12 -40.05
C PRO A 356 30.74 -6.29 -39.04
N LYS A 357 31.14 -7.47 -39.52
CA LYS A 357 31.25 -8.73 -38.75
C LYS A 357 32.37 -8.65 -37.70
N ARG A 358 32.04 -8.83 -36.42
CA ARG A 358 33.02 -9.01 -35.33
C ARG A 358 33.58 -10.44 -35.32
N ARG A 359 34.90 -10.56 -35.49
CA ARG A 359 35.68 -11.79 -35.32
C ARG A 359 35.68 -12.24 -33.84
N ARG A 360 35.41 -13.54 -33.61
CA ARG A 360 35.66 -14.23 -32.34
C ARG A 360 37.16 -14.49 -32.20
N ARG A 361 37.77 -14.10 -31.06
CA ARG A 361 39.08 -14.61 -30.64
C ARG A 361 38.86 -15.93 -29.89
N ARG A 362 39.74 -16.89 -30.18
CA ARG A 362 39.82 -18.21 -29.52
C ARG A 362 40.26 -18.07 -28.08
#